data_AF-A0A4R4NYQ6-F1
#
_entry.id   AF-A0A4R4NYQ6-F1
#
_cell.length_a   1.000
_cell.length_b   1.000
_cell.length_c   1.000
_cell.angle_alpha   90.00
_cell.angle_beta   90.00
_cell.angle_gamma   90.00
#
_symmetry.space_group_name_H-M   'P 1'
#
loop_
_entity.id
_entity.type
_entity.pdbx_description
1 polymer ?
#
loop_
_entity_poly.entity_id
_entity_poly.type
_entity_poly.pdbx_seq_one_letter_code
_entity_poly.pdbx_strand_id
1 'polypeptide(L)'
;MPVYDSGMLIALADGKAKAAALHDGLRAAPHRALVLGPVLAQVWRPRPALVHAVSTVLKDCTVPRARTSEPPMRPTNAGRPECLACATGPDLADWRRIGTALGQAALPAKKRPDAVDAWVALAAARHGSAVIFTSDPDDIHAYLEVLAPPDVHVVAV
;
A
#
# COMPACT_ATOMS: atom_id res chain seq x y z
N MET A 1 0.29 -10.63 -0.93
CA MET A 1 0.05 -9.49 -1.84
C MET A 1 0.78 -8.25 -1.31
N PRO A 2 1.60 -7.54 -2.11
CA PRO A 2 2.39 -6.41 -1.62
C PRO A 2 1.58 -5.11 -1.56
N VAL A 3 1.62 -4.38 -0.44
CA VAL A 3 1.03 -3.05 -0.28
C VAL A 3 2.13 -2.05 0.01
N TYR A 4 2.20 -0.97 -0.76
CA TYR A 4 3.17 0.10 -0.56
C TYR A 4 2.52 1.24 0.20
N ASP A 5 3.10 1.56 1.33
CA ASP A 5 2.89 2.82 2.02
C ASP A 5 3.72 3.95 1.38
N SER A 6 3.43 5.19 1.77
CA SER A 6 4.17 6.40 1.39
C SER A 6 5.67 6.26 1.63
N GLY A 7 6.09 5.67 2.76
CA GLY A 7 7.50 5.44 3.08
C GLY A 7 8.23 4.58 2.04
N MET A 8 7.58 3.53 1.52
CA MET A 8 8.16 2.69 0.47
C MET A 8 8.28 3.42 -0.87
N LEU A 9 7.26 4.19 -1.27
CA LEU A 9 7.33 4.96 -2.52
C LEU A 9 8.41 6.04 -2.47
N ILE A 10 8.56 6.72 -1.32
CA ILE A 10 9.64 7.69 -1.11
C ILE A 10 11.00 6.99 -1.18
N ALA A 11 11.16 5.85 -0.49
CA ALA A 11 12.40 5.07 -0.53
C ALA A 11 12.79 4.63 -1.95
N LEU A 12 11.81 4.21 -2.76
CA LEU A 12 12.05 3.88 -4.16
C LEU A 12 12.42 5.10 -5.00
N ALA A 13 11.73 6.22 -4.80
CA ALA A 13 12.02 7.47 -5.50
C ALA A 13 13.42 8.01 -5.19
N ASP A 14 13.87 7.84 -3.95
CA ASP A 14 15.21 8.22 -3.48
C ASP A 14 16.29 7.19 -3.85
N GLY A 15 15.93 6.09 -4.53
CA GLY A 15 16.88 5.08 -4.98
C GLY A 15 17.50 4.25 -3.84
N LYS A 16 16.81 4.10 -2.70
CA LYS A 16 17.31 3.28 -1.59
C LYS A 16 17.45 1.81 -2.03
N ALA A 17 18.66 1.27 -1.91
CA ALA A 17 19.01 -0.07 -2.41
C ALA A 17 18.10 -1.18 -1.86
N LYS A 18 17.76 -1.13 -0.57
CA LYS A 18 16.86 -2.10 0.07
C LYS A 18 15.45 -2.05 -0.54
N ALA A 19 14.90 -0.86 -0.71
CA ALA A 19 13.58 -0.69 -1.32
C ALA A 19 13.58 -1.18 -2.79
N ALA A 20 14.61 -0.84 -3.56
CA ALA A 20 14.76 -1.32 -4.94
C ALA A 20 14.81 -2.86 -5.00
N ALA A 21 15.63 -3.50 -4.17
CA ALA A 21 15.72 -4.96 -4.12
C ALA A 21 14.39 -5.63 -3.75
N LEU A 22 13.66 -5.08 -2.77
CA LEU A 22 12.33 -5.56 -2.40
C LEU A 22 11.32 -5.39 -3.55
N HIS A 23 11.31 -4.24 -4.23
CA HIS A 23 10.44 -4.01 -5.38
C HIS A 23 10.73 -4.97 -6.53
N ASP A 24 12.01 -5.15 -6.87
CA ASP A 24 12.42 -6.05 -7.95
C ASP A 24 12.06 -7.51 -7.65
N GLY A 25 12.24 -7.96 -6.41
CA GLY A 25 11.82 -9.30 -5.97
C GLY A 25 10.32 -9.56 -6.09
N LEU A 26 9.50 -8.50 -6.07
CA LEU A 26 8.03 -8.59 -6.18
C LEU A 26 7.52 -8.47 -7.62
N ARG A 27 8.37 -8.18 -8.61
CA ARG A 27 7.96 -8.06 -10.02
C ARG A 27 7.32 -9.33 -10.57
N ALA A 28 7.68 -10.49 -10.02
CA ALA A 28 7.12 -11.79 -10.40
C ALA A 28 5.86 -12.18 -9.60
N ALA A 29 5.45 -11.40 -8.59
CA ALA A 29 4.28 -11.71 -7.78
C ALA A 29 2.99 -11.70 -8.64
N PRO A 30 2.05 -12.64 -8.45
CA PRO A 30 0.80 -12.68 -9.21
C PRO A 30 -0.01 -11.39 -9.10
N HIS A 31 -0.05 -10.81 -7.90
CA HIS A 31 -0.66 -9.51 -7.65
C HIS A 31 0.42 -8.43 -7.66
N ARG A 32 0.23 -7.39 -8.48
CA ARG A 32 1.09 -6.19 -8.49
C ARG A 32 1.10 -5.51 -7.13
N ALA A 33 2.13 -4.74 -6.83
CA ALA A 33 2.13 -3.95 -5.60
C ALA A 33 0.97 -2.96 -5.60
N LEU A 34 0.18 -2.97 -4.54
CA LEU A 34 -0.93 -2.06 -4.32
C LEU A 34 -0.41 -0.71 -3.86
N VAL A 35 -0.71 0.34 -4.61
CA VAL A 35 -0.45 1.73 -4.24
C VAL A 35 -1.80 2.45 -4.17
N LEU A 36 -2.21 2.89 -2.99
CA LEU A 36 -3.49 3.58 -2.84
C LEU A 36 -3.38 5.00 -3.41
N GLY A 37 -4.48 5.51 -3.99
CA GLY A 37 -4.52 6.87 -4.54
C GLY A 37 -4.04 7.95 -3.56
N PRO A 38 -4.50 7.96 -2.30
CA PRO A 38 -4.00 8.88 -1.27
C PRO A 38 -2.50 8.74 -0.97
N VAL A 39 -1.95 7.52 -0.97
CA VAL A 39 -0.50 7.28 -0.80
C VAL A 39 0.28 7.91 -1.96
N LEU A 40 -0.15 7.67 -3.21
CA LEU A 40 0.46 8.30 -4.38
C LEU A 40 0.37 9.84 -4.29
N ALA A 41 -0.78 10.38 -3.89
CA ALA A 41 -1.01 11.81 -3.76
C ALA A 41 -0.13 12.45 -2.66
N GLN A 42 0.10 11.76 -1.53
CA GLN A 42 1.00 12.23 -0.47
C GLN A 42 2.43 12.38 -0.96
N VAL A 43 2.91 11.45 -1.81
CA VAL A 43 4.30 11.41 -2.30
C VAL A 43 4.52 12.31 -3.51
N TRP A 44 3.56 12.42 -4.43
CA TRP A 44 3.75 13.10 -5.72
C TRP A 44 4.05 14.60 -5.57
N ARG A 45 5.14 15.08 -6.17
CA ARG A 45 5.47 16.52 -6.30
C ARG A 45 5.92 16.80 -7.74
N PRO A 46 5.65 18.00 -8.31
CA PRO A 46 5.95 18.33 -9.70
C PRO A 46 7.46 18.63 -9.92
N ARG A 47 8.33 17.73 -9.45
CA ARG A 47 9.79 17.78 -9.67
C ARG A 47 10.15 16.72 -10.72
N PRO A 48 10.82 17.08 -11.84
CA PRO A 48 11.06 16.15 -12.95
C PRO A 48 11.68 14.80 -12.55
N ALA A 49 12.68 14.82 -11.66
CA ALA A 49 13.33 13.60 -11.19
C ALA A 49 12.37 12.68 -10.40
N LEU A 50 11.56 13.25 -9.51
CA LEU A 50 10.58 12.50 -8.73
C LEU A 50 9.48 11.93 -9.62
N VAL A 51 8.94 12.75 -10.54
CA VAL A 51 7.93 12.34 -11.52
C VAL A 51 8.45 11.15 -12.31
N HIS A 52 9.67 11.23 -12.85
CA HIS A 52 10.28 10.14 -13.61
C HIS A 52 10.46 8.87 -12.78
N ALA A 53 11.00 8.98 -11.56
CA ALA A 53 11.25 7.85 -10.68
C ALA A 53 9.94 7.15 -10.28
N VAL A 54 8.95 7.89 -9.76
CA VAL A 54 7.67 7.33 -9.33
C VAL A 54 6.88 6.78 -10.51
N SER A 55 6.83 7.46 -11.66
CA SER A 55 6.20 6.92 -12.87
C SER A 55 6.81 5.61 -13.35
N THR A 56 8.11 5.40 -13.12
CA THR A 56 8.78 4.13 -13.47
C THR A 56 8.36 3.01 -12.52
N VAL A 57 8.34 3.27 -11.21
CA VAL A 57 7.86 2.31 -10.19
C VAL A 57 6.41 1.90 -10.45
N LEU A 58 5.55 2.86 -10.80
CA LEU A 58 4.11 2.62 -10.98
C LEU A 58 3.79 1.65 -12.13
N LYS A 59 4.70 1.44 -13.10
CA LYS A 59 4.51 0.45 -14.19
C LYS A 59 4.38 -0.99 -13.68
N ASP A 60 4.91 -1.27 -12.49
CA ASP A 60 4.84 -2.58 -11.85
C ASP A 60 3.86 -2.64 -10.67
N CYS A 61 3.19 -1.53 -10.39
CA CYS A 61 2.20 -1.39 -9.33
C CYS A 61 0.79 -1.33 -9.91
N THR A 62 -0.20 -1.38 -9.03
CA THR A 62 -1.59 -1.06 -9.35
C THR A 62 -2.08 0.03 -8.41
N VAL A 63 -2.78 1.02 -8.96
CA VAL A 63 -3.54 2.04 -8.24
C VAL A 63 -5.02 1.74 -8.45
N PRO A 64 -5.69 1.05 -7.51
CA PRO A 64 -7.07 0.64 -7.69
C PRO A 64 -7.97 1.82 -8.02
N ARG A 65 -8.95 1.58 -8.90
CA ARG A 65 -9.94 2.58 -9.34
C ARG A 65 -9.37 3.77 -10.14
N ALA A 66 -8.06 3.84 -10.36
CA ALA A 66 -7.49 4.76 -11.33
C ALA A 66 -7.61 4.16 -12.74
N ARG A 67 -8.34 4.83 -13.63
CA ARG A 67 -8.67 4.34 -14.99
C ARG A 67 -7.46 3.89 -15.80
N THR A 68 -6.34 4.60 -15.68
CA THR A 68 -5.11 4.37 -16.44
C THR A 68 -4.09 3.52 -15.69
N SER A 69 -4.45 2.95 -14.55
CA SER A 69 -3.58 2.05 -13.81
C SER A 69 -3.51 0.69 -14.49
N GLU A 70 -2.35 0.06 -14.38
CA GLU A 70 -2.19 -1.37 -14.60
C GLU A 70 -3.19 -2.17 -13.72
N PRO A 71 -3.80 -3.24 -14.25
CA PRO A 71 -4.70 -4.09 -13.48
C PRO A 71 -3.99 -4.80 -12.32
N PRO A 72 -4.70 -5.08 -11.20
CA PRO A 72 -4.07 -5.62 -10.00
C PRO A 72 -3.40 -6.98 -10.20
N MET A 73 -4.06 -7.88 -10.92
CA MET A 73 -3.54 -9.21 -11.21
C MET A 73 -2.80 -9.21 -12.53
N ARG A 74 -1.60 -9.81 -12.53
CA ARG A 74 -0.86 -10.08 -13.75
C ARG A 74 -1.57 -11.16 -14.58
N PRO A 75 -1.46 -11.12 -15.91
CA PRO A 75 -2.04 -12.17 -16.76
C PRO A 75 -1.39 -13.53 -16.50
N THR A 76 -2.17 -14.58 -16.67
CA THR A 76 -1.73 -15.98 -16.62
C THR A 76 -2.12 -16.70 -17.91
N ASN A 77 -1.65 -17.93 -18.11
CA ASN A 77 -2.06 -18.76 -19.25
C ASN A 77 -3.58 -19.07 -19.26
N ALA A 78 -4.21 -19.05 -18.08
CA ALA A 78 -5.66 -19.26 -17.92
C ALA A 78 -6.48 -17.98 -18.06
N GLY A 79 -5.86 -16.86 -18.46
CA GLY A 79 -6.47 -15.53 -18.49
C GLY A 79 -6.02 -14.65 -17.33
N ARG A 80 -6.76 -13.56 -17.08
CA ARG A 80 -6.44 -12.59 -16.03
C ARG A 80 -7.46 -12.69 -14.89
N PRO A 81 -7.09 -13.23 -13.72
CA PRO A 81 -8.00 -13.24 -12.57
C PRO A 81 -8.27 -11.81 -12.11
N GLU A 82 -9.39 -11.59 -11.43
CA GLU A 82 -9.72 -10.30 -10.84
C GLU A 82 -9.47 -10.32 -9.33
N CYS A 83 -9.03 -9.20 -8.78
CA CYS A 83 -8.98 -9.00 -7.33
C CYS A 83 -10.24 -8.25 -6.88
N LEU A 84 -11.16 -8.96 -6.22
CA LEU A 84 -12.42 -8.37 -5.74
C LEU A 84 -12.19 -7.17 -4.81
N ALA A 85 -11.19 -7.23 -3.92
CA ALA A 85 -10.88 -6.14 -2.99
C ALA A 85 -10.44 -4.87 -3.74
N CYS A 86 -9.60 -5.01 -4.76
CA CYS A 86 -9.22 -3.89 -5.64
C CYS A 86 -10.38 -3.38 -6.51
N ALA A 87 -11.26 -4.28 -6.97
CA ALA A 87 -12.38 -3.91 -7.86
C ALA A 87 -13.47 -3.11 -7.12
N THR A 88 -13.77 -3.49 -5.89
CA THR A 88 -14.93 -2.98 -5.15
C THR A 88 -14.65 -1.72 -4.32
N GLY A 89 -13.39 -1.40 -4.02
CA GLY A 89 -13.05 -0.23 -3.18
C GLY A 89 -13.64 -0.34 -1.76
N PRO A 90 -13.43 0.66 -0.87
CA PRO A 90 -14.04 0.68 0.46
C PRO A 90 -15.54 0.89 0.40
N ASP A 91 -16.26 0.24 1.31
CA ASP A 91 -17.64 0.61 1.65
C ASP A 91 -17.73 1.49 2.92
N LEU A 92 -18.95 1.79 3.36
CA LEU A 92 -19.19 2.60 4.56
C LEU A 92 -18.71 1.92 5.85
N ALA A 93 -18.78 0.59 5.93
CA ALA A 93 -18.31 -0.15 7.09
C ALA A 93 -16.78 -0.09 7.17
N ASP A 94 -16.09 -0.18 6.03
CA ASP A 94 -14.64 0.02 5.94
C ASP A 94 -14.24 1.41 6.46
N TRP A 95 -14.93 2.48 6.04
CA TRP A 95 -14.64 3.83 6.53
C TRP A 95 -14.85 3.99 8.05
N ARG A 96 -15.86 3.32 8.61
CA ARG A 96 -16.08 3.30 10.07
C ARG A 96 -15.00 2.54 10.81
N ARG A 97 -14.49 1.45 10.24
CA ARG A 97 -13.36 0.69 10.80
C ARG A 97 -12.08 1.52 10.81
N ILE A 98 -11.80 2.27 9.75
CA ILE A 98 -10.68 3.23 9.71
C ILE A 98 -10.85 4.28 10.81
N GLY A 99 -12.04 4.89 10.93
CA GLY A 99 -12.32 5.87 11.98
C GLY A 99 -12.12 5.30 13.39
N THR A 100 -12.51 4.05 13.60
CA THR A 100 -12.29 3.34 14.87
C THR A 100 -10.79 3.14 15.14
N ALA A 101 -10.05 2.65 14.13
CA ALA A 101 -8.60 2.47 14.23
C ALA A 101 -7.87 3.80 14.51
N LEU A 102 -8.27 4.89 13.86
CA LEU A 102 -7.73 6.23 14.13
C LEU A 102 -7.96 6.70 15.57
N GLY A 103 -9.10 6.35 16.17
CA GLY A 103 -9.43 6.75 17.54
C GLY A 103 -8.82 5.87 18.64
N GLN A 104 -8.35 4.66 18.30
CA GLN A 104 -7.92 3.64 19.27
C GLN A 104 -6.46 3.21 19.13
N ALA A 105 -5.83 3.44 17.98
CA ALA A 105 -4.44 3.01 17.76
C ALA A 105 -3.49 3.64 18.79
N ALA A 106 -2.70 2.79 19.44
CA ALA A 106 -1.71 3.18 20.44
C ALA A 106 -0.43 3.70 19.78
N LEU A 107 -0.51 4.86 19.12
CA LEU A 107 0.62 5.48 18.43
C LEU A 107 1.65 6.05 19.41
N PRO A 108 2.94 6.17 19.00
CA PRO A 108 3.95 6.87 19.79
C PRO A 108 3.52 8.29 20.16
N ALA A 109 3.86 8.77 21.35
CA ALA A 109 3.31 10.02 21.93
C ALA A 109 3.46 11.30 21.07
N LYS A 110 4.39 11.33 20.11
CA LYS A 110 4.61 12.46 19.20
C LYS A 110 3.91 12.31 17.84
N LYS A 111 3.38 11.13 17.53
CA LYS A 111 2.70 10.82 16.29
C LYS A 111 1.23 11.18 16.40
N ARG A 112 0.65 11.58 15.28
CA ARG A 112 -0.79 11.83 15.15
C ARG A 112 -1.39 10.74 14.27
N PRO A 113 -2.65 10.34 14.49
CA PRO A 113 -3.30 9.40 13.59
C PRO A 113 -3.33 9.92 12.15
N ASP A 114 -2.89 9.10 11.19
CA ASP A 114 -2.97 9.36 9.75
C ASP A 114 -4.02 8.43 9.11
N ALA A 115 -5.01 9.05 8.45
CA ALA A 115 -6.06 8.32 7.75
C ALA A 115 -5.53 7.51 6.55
N VAL A 116 -4.41 7.91 5.95
CA VAL A 116 -3.77 7.17 4.86
C VAL A 116 -3.11 5.90 5.38
N ASP A 117 -2.40 5.97 6.50
CA ASP A 117 -1.77 4.79 7.14
C ASP A 117 -2.81 3.77 7.60
N ALA A 118 -3.88 4.26 8.24
CA ALA A 118 -5.01 3.41 8.64
C ALA A 118 -5.71 2.79 7.40
N TRP A 119 -5.78 3.52 6.29
CA TRP A 119 -6.32 3.00 5.02
C TRP A 119 -5.39 1.97 4.37
N VAL A 120 -4.07 2.14 4.45
CA VAL A 120 -3.06 1.14 4.04
C VAL A 120 -3.23 -0.15 4.84
N ALA A 121 -3.34 -0.04 6.16
CA ALA A 121 -3.54 -1.19 7.05
C ALA A 121 -4.85 -1.94 6.74
N LEU A 122 -5.97 -1.22 6.56
CA LEU A 122 -7.24 -1.85 6.21
C LEU A 122 -7.22 -2.44 4.80
N ALA A 123 -6.61 -1.77 3.82
CA ALA A 123 -6.48 -2.31 2.47
C ALA A 123 -5.71 -3.63 2.48
N ALA A 124 -4.61 -3.74 3.23
CA ALA A 124 -3.89 -5.00 3.42
C ALA A 124 -4.78 -6.07 4.07
N ALA A 125 -5.48 -5.73 5.15
CA ALA A 125 -6.40 -6.63 5.85
C ALA A 125 -7.49 -7.20 4.94
N ARG A 126 -8.02 -6.39 4.01
CA ARG A 126 -9.08 -6.81 3.07
C ARG A 126 -8.63 -7.83 2.02
N HIS A 127 -7.34 -7.90 1.71
CA HIS A 127 -6.86 -8.81 0.67
C HIS A 127 -6.53 -10.20 1.21
N GLY A 128 -6.26 -10.35 2.51
CA GLY A 128 -5.73 -11.59 3.09
C GLY A 128 -4.31 -11.91 2.61
N SER A 129 -3.43 -12.35 3.51
CA SER A 129 -2.03 -12.67 3.18
C SER A 129 -1.29 -11.51 2.51
N ALA A 130 -1.39 -10.32 3.10
CA ALA A 130 -0.77 -9.10 2.60
C ALA A 130 0.57 -8.79 3.30
N VAL A 131 1.46 -8.10 2.59
CA VAL A 131 2.73 -7.60 3.15
C VAL A 131 2.79 -6.10 2.90
N ILE A 132 2.80 -5.31 3.97
CA ILE A 132 2.92 -3.85 3.92
C ILE A 132 4.40 -3.48 3.96
N PHE A 133 4.83 -2.62 3.04
CA PHE A 133 6.18 -2.07 2.99
C PHE A 133 6.13 -0.60 3.40
N THR A 134 6.80 -0.24 4.50
CA THR A 134 6.77 1.11 5.09
C THR A 134 8.11 1.46 5.73
N SER A 135 8.40 2.74 5.89
CA SER A 135 9.54 3.21 6.71
C SER A 135 9.22 3.20 8.21
N ASP A 136 7.94 3.22 8.59
CA ASP A 136 7.47 3.46 9.95
C ASP A 136 6.61 2.26 10.41
N PRO A 137 7.21 1.08 10.67
CA PRO A 137 6.46 -0.14 10.97
C PRO A 137 5.60 -0.03 12.24
N ASP A 138 6.05 0.70 13.25
CA ASP A 138 5.35 0.86 14.52
C ASP A 138 3.98 1.53 14.34
N ASP A 139 3.89 2.53 13.45
CA ASP A 139 2.63 3.24 13.16
C ASP A 139 1.62 2.28 12.49
N ILE A 140 2.09 1.48 11.53
CA ILE A 140 1.24 0.47 10.88
C ILE A 140 0.81 -0.64 11.84
N HIS A 141 1.71 -1.12 12.71
CA HIS A 141 1.38 -2.12 13.71
C HIS A 141 0.29 -1.64 14.68
N ALA A 142 0.35 -0.38 15.13
CA ALA A 142 -0.68 0.19 15.99
C ALA A 142 -2.08 0.16 15.35
N TYR A 143 -2.18 0.36 14.03
CA TYR A 143 -3.44 0.20 13.31
C TYR A 143 -3.86 -1.26 13.14
N LEU A 144 -2.93 -2.15 12.83
CA LEU A 144 -3.21 -3.57 12.65
C LEU A 144 -3.68 -4.22 13.96
N GLU A 145 -3.17 -3.78 15.12
CA GLU A 145 -3.64 -4.25 16.43
C GLU A 145 -5.13 -3.96 16.65
N VAL A 146 -5.62 -2.78 16.24
CA VAL A 146 -7.05 -2.44 16.32
C VAL A 146 -7.87 -3.17 15.27
N LEU A 147 -7.35 -3.29 14.04
CA LEU A 147 -8.06 -3.94 12.94
C LEU A 147 -8.09 -5.48 13.05
N ALA A 148 -7.17 -6.05 13.83
CA ALA A 148 -6.98 -7.46 14.12
C ALA A 148 -7.11 -8.39 12.90
N PRO A 149 -6.38 -8.14 11.79
CA PRO A 149 -6.46 -9.02 10.62
C PRO A 149 -5.74 -10.35 10.87
N PRO A 150 -6.20 -11.44 10.25
CA PRO A 150 -5.65 -12.78 10.50
C PRO A 150 -4.26 -13.00 9.89
N ASP A 151 -3.90 -12.27 8.82
CA ASP A 151 -2.70 -12.56 8.03
C ASP A 151 -2.20 -11.32 7.26
N VAL A 152 -1.57 -10.39 7.99
CA VAL A 152 -0.88 -9.22 7.45
C VAL A 152 0.49 -9.10 8.08
N HIS A 153 1.52 -8.98 7.24
CA HIS A 153 2.90 -8.77 7.66
C HIS A 153 3.36 -7.35 7.33
N VAL A 154 4.30 -6.82 8.11
CA VAL A 154 4.91 -5.51 7.90
C VAL A 154 6.40 -5.69 7.69
N VAL A 155 6.95 -5.06 6.65
CA VAL A 155 8.37 -5.07 6.30
C VAL A 155 8.88 -3.64 6.27
N ALA A 156 9.83 -3.34 7.15
CA ALA A 156 10.53 -2.07 7.16
C ALA A 156 11.41 -1.92 5.91
N VAL A 157 11.51 -0.72 5.33
CA VAL A 157 12.27 -0.43 4.09
C VAL A 157 13.35 0.62 4.24
#